data_AF-A0A6B1DCC4-F1
#
_entry.id   AF-A0A6B1DCC4-F1
#
_cell.length_a   1.000
_cell.length_b   1.000
_cell.length_c   1.000
_cell.angle_alpha   90.00
_cell.angle_beta   90.00
_cell.angle_gamma   90.00
#
_symmetry.space_group_name_H-M   'P 1'
#
loop_
_entity.id
_entity.type
_entity.pdbx_description
1 polymer ?
#
loop_
_entity_poly.entity_id
_entity_poly.type
_entity_poly.pdbx_seq_one_letter_code
_entity_poly.pdbx_strand_id
1 'polypeptide(L)'
;MLLCRRHHRAVHEEGFGLTLDAEGQPRFTQPGGAPLPAVPTVPAWTGVPLAPTDAKLAEDGIEIDSDTSIPNWDGERLDLPYVIGVAWRPGDSPGAEGTAGP
;
A
#
# COMPACT_ATOMS: atom_id res chain seq x y z
N MET A 1 -6.25 25.99 11.96
CA MET A 1 -6.04 25.05 10.84
C MET A 1 -6.64 23.71 11.25
N LEU A 2 -7.62 23.20 10.51
CA LEU A 2 -8.30 21.94 10.85
C LEU A 2 -7.72 20.83 9.98
N LEU A 3 -6.64 20.19 10.42
CA LEU A 3 -6.20 18.92 9.82
C LEU A 3 -6.65 17.75 10.73
N CYS A 4 -6.82 16.56 10.16
CA CYS A 4 -7.05 15.36 10.97
C CYS A 4 -5.75 14.93 11.69
N ARG A 5 -5.85 14.02 12.65
CA ARG A 5 -4.69 13.51 13.43
C ARG A 5 -3.52 13.06 12.54
N ARG A 6 -3.81 12.30 11.48
CA ARG A 6 -2.78 11.80 10.54
C ARG A 6 -2.03 12.93 9.85
N HIS A 7 -2.74 13.98 9.46
CA HIS A 7 -2.17 15.12 8.75
C HIS A 7 -1.45 16.10 9.69
N HIS A 8 -1.96 16.32 10.91
CA HIS A 8 -1.22 17.08 11.92
C HIS A 8 0.12 16.42 12.25
N ARG A 9 0.14 15.09 12.41
CA ARG A 9 1.38 14.35 12.62
C ARG A 9 2.34 14.50 11.44
N ALA A 10 1.83 14.40 10.21
CA ALA A 10 2.64 14.56 9.01
C ALA A 10 3.38 15.90 8.99
N VAL A 11 2.64 16.98 9.28
CA VAL A 11 3.17 18.36 9.23
C VAL A 11 4.11 18.67 10.39
N HIS A 12 3.84 18.18 11.60
CA HIS A 12 4.62 18.55 12.77
C HIS A 12 5.77 17.58 13.10
N GLU A 13 5.65 16.30 12.78
CA GLU A 13 6.59 15.26 13.19
C GLU A 13 7.30 14.61 11.99
N GLU A 14 6.63 14.47 10.85
CA GLU A 14 7.16 13.71 9.69
C GLU A 14 7.81 14.61 8.63
N GLY A 15 7.95 15.91 8.90
CA GLY A 15 8.70 16.85 8.05
C GLY A 15 7.95 17.39 6.84
N PHE A 16 6.64 17.16 6.71
CA PHE A 16 5.83 17.82 5.69
C PHE A 16 5.65 19.30 6.03
N GLY A 17 5.72 20.18 5.02
CA GLY A 17 5.45 21.59 5.22
C GLY A 17 4.02 21.97 4.84
N LEU A 18 3.55 23.07 5.43
CA LEU A 18 2.29 23.71 5.07
C LEU A 18 2.43 25.23 5.23
N THR A 19 2.23 25.96 4.14
CA THR A 19 2.14 27.41 4.12
C THR A 19 0.79 27.86 3.54
N LEU A 20 0.42 29.11 3.77
CA LEU A 20 -0.68 29.76 3.08
C LEU A 20 -0.08 30.75 2.08
N ASP A 21 -0.61 30.82 0.86
CA ASP A 21 -0.25 31.88 -0.08
C ASP A 21 -0.97 33.20 0.19
N ALA A 22 -0.75 34.19 -0.68
CA ALA A 22 -1.31 35.53 -0.53
C ALA A 22 -2.85 35.52 -0.56
N GLU A 23 -3.44 34.52 -1.21
CA GLU A 23 -4.88 34.29 -1.32
C GLU A 23 -5.41 33.37 -0.20
N GLY A 24 -4.56 33.00 0.76
CA GLY A 24 -4.90 32.13 1.88
C GLY A 24 -5.06 30.66 1.51
N GLN A 25 -4.61 30.23 0.33
CA GLN A 25 -4.69 28.84 -0.10
C GLN A 25 -3.54 28.01 0.46
N PRO A 26 -3.81 26.77 0.92
CA PRO A 26 -2.78 25.92 1.49
C PRO A 26 -1.81 25.38 0.43
N ARG A 27 -0.52 25.46 0.71
CA ARG A 27 0.57 24.86 -0.07
C ARG A 27 1.31 23.85 0.78
N PHE A 28 1.25 22.59 0.37
CA PHE A 28 1.93 21.50 1.05
C PHE A 28 3.28 21.20 0.40
N THR A 29 4.26 20.83 1.22
CA THR A 29 5.56 20.35 0.76
C THR A 29 5.88 18.98 1.34
N GLN A 30 6.58 18.17 0.56
CA GLN A 30 7.13 16.88 0.98
C GLN A 30 8.22 17.08 2.04
N PRO A 31 8.57 16.01 2.80
CA PRO A 31 9.79 15.99 3.58
C PRO A 31 10.98 16.30 2.68
N GLY A 32 11.67 17.41 2.95
CA GLY A 32 12.72 17.95 2.06
C GLY A 32 12.34 19.22 1.29
N GLY A 33 11.10 19.71 1.42
CA GLY A 33 10.68 21.03 0.95
C GLY A 33 10.18 21.10 -0.50
N ALA A 34 10.24 20.00 -1.25
CA ALA A 34 9.66 19.94 -2.59
C ALA A 34 8.12 20.11 -2.54
N PRO A 35 7.48 20.82 -3.49
CA PRO A 35 6.03 20.92 -3.54
C PRO A 35 5.36 19.54 -3.60
N LEU A 36 4.37 19.31 -2.75
CA LEU A 36 3.56 18.09 -2.82
C LEU A 36 2.59 18.21 -4.00
N PRO A 37 2.61 17.27 -4.97
CA PRO A 37 1.73 17.36 -6.12
C PRO A 37 0.27 17.12 -5.69
N ALA A 38 -0.66 17.84 -6.30
CA ALA A 38 -2.10 17.68 -6.01
C ALA A 38 -2.62 16.28 -6.39
N VAL A 39 -2.00 15.67 -7.41
CA VAL A 39 -2.27 14.30 -7.85
C VAL A 39 -0.93 13.60 -8.06
N PRO A 40 -0.71 12.38 -7.54
CA PRO A 40 0.48 11.61 -7.84
C PRO A 40 0.65 11.41 -9.35
N THR A 41 1.89 11.44 -9.84
CA THR A 41 2.17 11.09 -11.24
C THR A 41 1.73 9.64 -11.49
N VAL A 42 0.96 9.42 -12.55
CA VAL A 42 0.62 8.07 -12.98
C VAL A 42 1.92 7.33 -13.28
N PRO A 43 2.17 6.15 -12.69
CA PRO A 43 3.37 5.39 -12.99
C PRO A 43 3.46 5.10 -14.49
N ALA A 44 4.65 5.23 -15.05
CA ALA A 44 4.91 4.82 -16.43
C ALA A 44 5.17 3.31 -16.45
N TRP A 45 4.33 2.57 -17.16
CA TRP A 45 4.50 1.12 -17.34
C TRP A 45 5.24 0.89 -18.66
N THR A 46 6.20 -0.04 -18.65
CA THR A 46 6.77 -0.56 -19.91
C THR A 46 5.98 -1.82 -20.27
N GLY A 47 5.48 -1.89 -21.50
CA GLY A 47 4.63 -3.01 -21.96
C GLY A 47 3.17 -2.89 -21.53
N VAL A 48 2.44 -4.01 -21.66
CA VAL A 48 1.02 -4.10 -21.29
C VAL A 48 0.91 -4.16 -19.76
N PRO A 49 0.26 -3.19 -19.10
CA PRO A 49 0.02 -3.25 -17.66
C PRO A 49 -0.67 -4.57 -17.30
N LEU A 50 -0.22 -5.20 -16.22
CA LEU A 50 -0.74 -6.48 -15.71
C LEU A 50 -0.42 -7.74 -16.54
N ALA A 51 0.34 -7.67 -17.64
CA ALA A 51 0.67 -8.86 -18.43
C ALA A 51 1.20 -10.08 -17.63
N PRO A 52 2.08 -9.92 -16.61
CA PRO A 52 2.49 -11.04 -15.77
C PRO A 52 1.33 -11.65 -14.95
N THR A 53 0.41 -10.80 -14.49
CA THR A 53 -0.80 -11.22 -13.78
C THR A 53 -1.73 -11.97 -14.73
N ASP A 54 -1.98 -11.44 -15.92
CA ASP A 54 -2.83 -12.07 -16.93
C ASP A 54 -2.30 -13.45 -17.35
N ALA A 55 -0.99 -13.55 -17.57
CA ALA A 55 -0.34 -14.82 -17.89
C ALA A 55 -0.49 -15.84 -16.76
N LYS A 56 -0.38 -15.40 -15.50
CA LYS A 56 -0.53 -16.27 -14.34
C LYS A 56 -1.98 -16.74 -14.17
N LEU A 57 -2.95 -15.83 -14.34
CA LEU A 57 -4.36 -16.16 -14.31
C LEU A 57 -4.72 -17.18 -15.41
N ALA A 58 -4.18 -17.00 -16.62
CA ALA A 58 -4.39 -17.93 -17.72
C ALA A 58 -3.74 -19.31 -17.47
N GLU A 59 -2.53 -19.35 -16.89
CA GLU A 59 -1.87 -20.59 -16.48
C GLU A 59 -2.70 -21.35 -15.43
N ASP A 60 -3.24 -20.63 -14.46
CA ASP A 60 -4.03 -21.19 -13.36
C ASP A 60 -5.50 -21.46 -13.76
N GLY A 61 -5.90 -21.11 -14.99
CA GLY A 61 -7.28 -21.27 -15.49
C GLY A 61 -8.30 -20.40 -14.74
N ILE A 62 -7.85 -19.28 -14.20
CA ILE A 62 -8.67 -18.35 -13.41
C ILE A 62 -9.25 -17.28 -14.33
N GLU A 63 -10.55 -17.29 -14.54
CA GLU A 63 -11.28 -16.20 -15.19
C GLU A 63 -11.75 -15.18 -14.16
N ILE A 64 -11.49 -13.90 -14.42
CA ILE A 64 -11.93 -12.78 -13.57
C ILE A 64 -13.14 -12.13 -14.21
N ASP A 65 -14.26 -12.11 -13.49
CA ASP A 65 -15.52 -11.51 -13.89
C ASP A 65 -16.06 -10.55 -12.79
N SER A 66 -17.29 -10.07 -12.96
CA SER A 66 -17.94 -9.18 -11.99
C SER A 66 -18.15 -9.83 -10.62
N ASP A 67 -18.29 -11.15 -10.58
CA ASP A 67 -18.64 -11.90 -9.39
C ASP A 67 -17.40 -12.41 -8.64
N THR A 68 -16.22 -12.33 -9.24
CA THR A 68 -14.95 -12.72 -8.63
C THR A 68 -14.67 -11.99 -7.32
N SER A 69 -15.20 -10.78 -7.15
CA SER A 69 -15.08 -10.02 -5.89
C SER A 69 -16.10 -10.41 -4.81
N ILE A 70 -17.08 -11.24 -5.15
CA ILE A 70 -18.14 -11.70 -4.27
C ILE A 70 -17.64 -12.94 -3.52
N PRO A 71 -17.40 -12.86 -2.21
CA PRO A 71 -16.97 -14.03 -1.45
C PRO A 71 -18.13 -15.02 -1.31
N ASN A 72 -17.78 -16.29 -1.11
CA ASN A 72 -18.73 -17.32 -0.67
C ASN A 72 -19.01 -17.27 0.84
N TRP A 73 -18.53 -16.24 1.54
CA TRP A 73 -18.66 -16.04 2.98
C TRP A 73 -20.09 -15.63 3.34
N ASP A 74 -20.73 -16.33 4.29
CA ASP A 74 -22.12 -16.09 4.67
C ASP A 74 -22.29 -15.12 5.86
N GLY A 75 -21.17 -14.64 6.41
CA GLY A 75 -21.13 -13.68 7.51
C GLY A 75 -20.80 -14.32 8.86
N GLU A 76 -20.42 -15.59 8.88
CA GLU A 76 -19.94 -16.27 10.08
C GLU A 76 -18.67 -15.62 10.65
N ARG A 77 -18.46 -15.77 11.96
CA ARG A 77 -17.30 -15.17 12.62
C ARG A 77 -15.99 -15.77 12.07
N LEU A 78 -15.12 -14.90 11.56
CA LEU A 78 -13.79 -15.27 11.09
C LEU A 78 -12.95 -15.95 12.19
N ASP A 79 -12.42 -17.14 11.90
CA ASP A 79 -11.42 -17.80 12.74
C ASP A 79 -10.05 -17.12 12.55
N LEU A 80 -9.81 -16.07 13.34
CA LEU A 80 -8.58 -15.29 13.29
C LEU A 80 -7.31 -16.14 13.53
N PRO A 81 -7.25 -17.03 14.54
CA PRO A 81 -6.12 -17.94 14.71
C PRO A 81 -5.79 -18.77 13.46
N TYR A 82 -6.80 -19.38 12.83
CA TYR A 82 -6.61 -20.17 11.62
C TYR A 82 -6.11 -19.32 10.46
N VAL A 83 -6.75 -18.18 10.19
CA VAL A 83 -6.38 -17.27 9.09
C VAL A 83 -4.95 -16.78 9.24
N ILE A 84 -4.55 -16.38 10.46
CA ILE A 84 -3.16 -15.97 10.73
C ILE A 84 -2.21 -17.14 10.46
N GLY A 85 -2.56 -18.36 10.89
CA GLY A 85 -1.74 -19.55 10.67
C GLY A 85 -1.51 -19.89 9.18
N VAL A 86 -2.50 -19.68 8.31
CA VAL A 86 -2.41 -20.06 6.88
C VAL A 86 -1.98 -18.91 5.96
N ALA A 87 -2.34 -17.66 6.29
CA ALA A 87 -2.04 -16.50 5.47
C ALA A 87 -0.68 -15.86 5.81
N TRP A 88 -0.14 -16.13 7.00
CA TRP A 88 1.19 -15.66 7.37
C TRP A 88 2.25 -16.45 6.63
N ARG A 89 3.01 -15.76 5.77
CA ARG A 89 4.29 -16.26 5.27
C ARG A 89 5.40 -15.56 6.05
N PRO A 90 6.32 -16.29 6.71
CA PRO A 90 7.56 -15.66 7.14
C PRO A 90 8.22 -15.06 5.90
N GLY A 91 8.61 -13.79 5.96
CA GLY A 91 9.36 -13.19 4.86
C GLY A 91 10.68 -13.93 4.71
N ASP A 92 11.02 -14.34 3.49
CA ASP A 92 12.39 -14.77 3.18
C ASP A 92 13.33 -13.60 3.47
N SER A 93 13.98 -13.66 4.62
CA SER A 93 15.13 -12.81 4.92
C SER A 93 16.36 -13.61 4.50
N PRO A 94 16.99 -13.34 3.33
CA PRO A 94 18.27 -13.94 3.01
C PRO A 94 19.32 -13.29 3.93
N GLY A 95 19.54 -13.91 5.09
CA GLY A 95 20.46 -13.36 6.09
C GLY A 95 20.37 -14.02 7.45
N ALA A 96 20.43 -15.33 7.52
CA ALA A 96 20.79 -16.05 8.74
C ALA A 96 21.44 -17.40 8.39
N GLU A 97 22.55 -17.35 7.65
CA GLU A 97 23.51 -18.45 7.70
C GLU A 97 24.07 -18.55 9.12
N GLY A 98 24.10 -19.79 9.60
CA GLY A 98 24.19 -20.13 11.00
C GLY A 98 25.47 -19.66 11.68
N THR A 99 25.30 -19.19 12.91
CA THR A 99 26.31 -19.41 13.95
C THR A 99 25.93 -20.66 14.70
N ALA A 100 26.40 -21.81 14.20
CA ALA A 100 26.62 -22.97 15.05
C ALA A 100 27.74 -22.60 16.06
N GLY A 101 27.48 -22.82 17.34
CA GLY A 101 28.42 -22.66 18.43
C GLY A 101 27.97 -23.48 19.63
N PRO A 102 28.91 -23.89 20.48
CA PRO A 102 29.25 -25.29 20.78
C PRO A 102 28.28 -26.04 21.71
#